data_AF-Q6CHP5-F1
#
_entry.id   AF-Q6CHP5-F1
#
_cell.length_a   1.000
_cell.length_b   1.000
_cell.length_c   1.000
_cell.angle_alpha   90.00
_cell.angle_beta   90.00
_cell.angle_gamma   90.00
#
_symmetry.space_group_name_H-M   'P 1'
#
loop_
_entity.id
_entity.type
_entity.pdbx_description
1 polymer ?
#
loop_
_entity_poly.entity_id
_entity_poly.type
_entity_poly.pdbx_seq_one_letter_code
_entity_poly.pdbx_strand_id
1 'polypeptide(L)'
;MTEDFTPNAGYIEVKPPARPRQNIAKDNQQMRLALLRVKRYETAVQRLQEEQDRERQTARQAGRDLIKYTTSVKDHAVPELWGYLPPEKNPYALYEEENKTTGCCVIS
;
A
#
# COMPACT_ATOMS: atom_id res chain seq x y z
N MET A 1 -9.93 58.20 -37.30
CA MET A 1 -8.51 57.84 -37.37
C MET A 1 -8.19 57.09 -36.10
N THR A 2 -8.21 55.77 -36.15
CA THR A 2 -7.83 54.90 -35.03
C THR A 2 -6.89 53.86 -35.63
N GLU A 3 -5.60 54.15 -35.56
CA GLU A 3 -4.56 53.16 -35.85
C GLU A 3 -3.65 53.04 -34.62
N ASP A 4 -3.75 51.84 -34.03
CA ASP A 4 -2.64 50.95 -33.70
C ASP A 4 -1.78 51.28 -32.47
N PHE A 5 -2.37 51.03 -31.30
CA PHE A 5 -1.61 50.76 -30.08
C PHE A 5 -0.86 49.42 -30.25
N THR A 6 0.48 49.45 -30.33
CA THR A 6 1.34 48.25 -30.36
C THR A 6 1.76 47.88 -28.93
N PRO A 7 1.13 46.89 -28.26
CA PRO A 7 1.48 46.54 -26.90
C PRO A 7 2.35 45.30 -26.93
N ASN A 8 3.63 45.44 -27.29
CA ASN A 8 4.62 44.43 -26.91
C ASN A 8 6.08 44.85 -27.08
N ALA A 9 6.47 45.96 -26.44
CA ALA A 9 7.88 46.28 -26.25
C ALA A 9 8.24 46.07 -24.78
N GLY A 10 8.76 44.89 -24.41
CA GLY A 10 9.46 44.76 -23.13
C GLY A 10 9.40 43.42 -22.39
N TYR A 11 9.32 42.26 -23.04
CA TYR A 11 9.74 41.03 -22.36
C TYR A 11 11.27 41.01 -22.31
N ILE A 12 11.84 41.35 -21.15
CA ILE A 12 13.27 41.16 -20.88
C ILE A 12 13.50 39.65 -20.75
N GLU A 13 14.11 39.04 -21.78
CA GLU A 13 14.53 37.65 -21.72
C GLU A 13 15.60 37.47 -20.63
N VAL A 14 15.18 36.94 -19.47
CA VAL A 14 16.11 36.43 -18.46
C VAL A 14 16.75 35.14 -19.00
N LYS A 15 17.97 35.26 -19.53
CA LYS A 15 18.78 34.10 -19.95
C LYS A 15 19.07 33.22 -18.72
N PRO A 16 18.63 31.95 -18.68
CA PRO A 16 18.90 31.08 -17.54
C PRO A 16 20.42 30.86 -17.37
N PRO A 17 20.92 30.73 -16.12
CA PRO A 17 22.34 30.46 -15.89
C PRO A 17 22.74 29.11 -16.49
N ALA A 18 23.93 29.07 -17.10
CA ALA A 18 24.49 27.86 -17.69
C ALA A 18 24.71 26.79 -16.60
N ARG A 19 24.08 25.63 -16.76
CA ARG A 19 24.31 24.47 -15.88
C ARG A 19 25.77 24.01 -16.03
N PRO A 20 26.52 23.80 -14.93
CA PRO A 20 27.84 23.18 -15.02
C PRO A 20 27.75 21.84 -15.75
N ARG A 21 28.69 21.56 -16.67
CA ARG A 21 28.83 20.23 -17.29
C ARG A 21 29.14 19.22 -16.20
N GLN A 22 28.13 18.51 -15.72
CA GLN A 22 28.31 17.39 -14.80
C GLN A 22 28.77 16.15 -15.57
N ASN A 23 29.35 15.18 -14.84
CA ASN A 23 29.94 13.99 -15.42
C ASN A 23 28.84 13.14 -16.06
N ILE A 24 28.84 13.00 -17.40
CA ILE A 24 27.82 12.30 -18.19
C ILE A 24 27.45 10.93 -17.60
N ALA A 25 28.42 10.15 -17.10
CA ALA A 25 28.14 8.85 -16.49
C ALA A 25 27.34 8.95 -15.18
N LYS A 26 27.68 9.92 -14.31
CA LYS A 26 26.92 10.19 -13.07
C LYS A 26 25.53 10.72 -13.42
N ASP A 27 25.43 11.60 -14.42
CA ASP A 27 24.17 12.16 -14.90
C ASP A 27 23.28 11.05 -15.47
N ASN A 28 23.83 10.13 -16.27
CA ASN A 28 23.10 8.97 -16.82
C ASN A 28 22.59 8.04 -15.72
N GLN A 29 23.41 7.74 -14.70
CA GLN A 29 22.97 6.94 -13.55
C GLN A 29 21.87 7.65 -12.76
N GLN A 30 22.02 8.95 -12.49
CA GLN A 30 21.02 9.76 -11.80
C GLN A 30 19.72 9.83 -12.60
N MET A 31 19.78 10.00 -13.92
CA MET A 31 18.63 9.96 -14.83
C MET A 31 17.95 8.59 -14.77
N ARG A 32 18.70 7.49 -14.82
CA ARG A 32 18.13 6.14 -14.70
C ARG A 32 17.42 5.93 -13.36
N LEU A 33 18.03 6.37 -12.26
CA LEU A 33 17.40 6.31 -10.92
C LEU A 33 16.17 7.21 -10.84
N ALA A 34 16.22 8.41 -11.45
CA ALA A 34 15.08 9.32 -11.52
C ALA A 34 13.92 8.69 -12.31
N LEU A 35 14.18 8.07 -13.46
CA LEU A 35 13.18 7.34 -14.24
C LEU A 35 12.57 6.17 -13.44
N LEU A 36 13.38 5.42 -12.69
CA LEU A 36 12.87 4.35 -11.82
C LEU A 36 12.01 4.89 -10.67
N ARG A 37 12.38 6.02 -10.08
CA ARG A 37 11.56 6.70 -9.05
C ARG A 37 10.23 7.16 -9.63
N VAL A 38 10.25 7.80 -10.80
CA VAL A 38 9.03 8.23 -11.51
C VAL A 38 8.11 7.04 -11.75
N LYS A 39 8.61 5.94 -12.32
CA LYS A 39 7.81 4.73 -12.53
C LYS A 39 7.18 4.19 -11.24
N ARG A 40 7.93 4.17 -10.13
CA ARG A 40 7.38 3.75 -8.83
C ARG A 40 6.28 4.68 -8.34
N TYR A 41 6.46 5.98 -8.48
CA TYR A 41 5.42 6.95 -8.11
C TYR A 41 4.19 6.81 -9.01
N GLU A 42 4.35 6.62 -10.32
CA GLU A 42 3.25 6.36 -11.25
C GLU A 42 2.47 5.09 -10.87
N THR A 43 3.17 3.97 -10.60
CA THR A 43 2.51 2.73 -10.14
C THR A 43 1.79 2.92 -8.80
N ALA A 44 2.37 3.69 -7.87
CA ALA A 44 1.74 3.98 -6.60
C ALA A 44 0.49 4.88 -6.78
N VAL A 45 0.55 5.90 -7.62
CA VAL A 45 -0.58 6.77 -7.95
C VAL A 45 -1.69 5.96 -8.61
N GLN A 46 -1.37 5.11 -9.58
CA GLN A 46 -2.35 4.23 -10.22
C GLN A 46 -3.03 3.32 -9.19
N ARG A 47 -2.26 2.65 -8.32
CA ARG A 47 -2.82 1.81 -7.27
C ARG A 47 -3.72 2.60 -6.31
N LEU A 48 -3.32 3.82 -5.95
CA LEU A 48 -4.12 4.68 -5.07
C LEU A 48 -5.40 5.15 -5.74
N GLN A 49 -5.37 5.46 -7.04
CA GLN A 49 -6.56 5.78 -7.82
C GLN A 49 -7.49 4.57 -7.90
N GLU A 50 -6.97 3.38 -8.17
CA GLU A 50 -7.74 2.13 -8.17
C GLU A 50 -8.42 1.88 -6.81
N GLU A 51 -7.70 2.06 -5.69
CA GLU A 51 -8.27 1.96 -4.34
C GLU A 51 -9.28 3.08 -4.03
N GLN A 52 -9.05 4.29 -4.54
CA GLN A 52 -9.94 5.44 -4.35
C GLN A 52 -11.26 5.28 -5.13
N ASP A 53 -11.19 4.69 -6.32
CA ASP A 53 -12.33 4.41 -7.20
C ASP A 53 -13.15 3.20 -6.73
N ARG A 54 -12.62 2.38 -5.81
CA ARG A 54 -13.42 1.32 -5.18
C ARG A 54 -14.67 1.91 -4.56
N GLU A 55 -15.77 1.15 -4.65
CA GLU A 55 -17.05 1.56 -4.08
C GLU A 55 -16.90 1.85 -2.58
N ARG A 56 -17.23 3.08 -2.18
CA ARG A 56 -17.23 3.47 -0.78
C ARG A 56 -18.41 2.82 -0.08
N GLN A 57 -18.12 1.88 0.82
CA GLN A 57 -19.16 1.26 1.63
C GLN A 57 -19.70 2.23 2.67
N THR A 58 -21.02 2.30 2.83
CA THR A 58 -21.65 3.04 3.93
C THR A 58 -21.36 2.33 5.26
N ALA A 59 -21.35 3.08 6.38
CA ALA A 59 -21.11 2.49 7.70
C ALA A 59 -22.06 1.33 8.04
N ARG A 60 -23.33 1.43 7.63
CA ARG A 60 -24.32 0.36 7.78
C ARG A 60 -23.95 -0.90 6.99
N GLN A 61 -23.45 -0.75 5.77
CA GLN A 61 -23.05 -1.87 4.94
C GLN A 61 -21.75 -2.51 5.47
N ALA A 62 -20.76 -1.70 5.82
CA ALA A 62 -19.52 -2.17 6.43
C ALA A 62 -19.79 -2.99 7.71
N GLY A 63 -20.71 -2.55 8.57
CA GLY A 63 -21.12 -3.30 9.76
C GLY A 63 -21.75 -4.66 9.43
N ARG A 64 -22.58 -4.74 8.37
CA ARG A 64 -23.16 -6.01 7.90
C ARG A 64 -22.10 -6.95 7.35
N ASP A 65 -21.13 -6.42 6.61
CA ASP A 65 -20.05 -7.22 6.03
C ASP A 65 -19.13 -7.76 7.12
N LEU A 66 -18.86 -6.98 8.18
CA LEU A 66 -18.15 -7.45 9.37
C LEU A 66 -18.89 -8.58 10.07
N ILE A 67 -20.19 -8.42 10.35
CA ILE A 67 -21.00 -9.48 10.98
C ILE A 67 -21.03 -10.73 10.10
N LYS A 68 -21.17 -10.56 8.78
CA LYS A 68 -21.14 -11.68 7.82
C LYS A 68 -19.78 -12.38 7.84
N TYR A 69 -18.68 -11.63 7.91
CA TYR A 69 -17.34 -12.21 8.00
C TYR A 69 -17.17 -13.02 9.29
N THR A 70 -17.50 -12.42 10.43
CA THR A 70 -17.35 -13.08 11.74
C THR A 70 -18.27 -14.27 11.93
N THR A 71 -19.35 -14.40 11.15
CA THR A 71 -20.29 -15.54 11.16
C THR A 71 -20.06 -16.57 10.05
N SER A 72 -19.25 -16.27 9.03
CA SER A 72 -18.98 -17.19 7.92
C SER A 72 -17.63 -17.90 8.04
N VAL A 73 -16.63 -17.23 8.60
CA VAL A 73 -15.32 -17.83 8.86
C VAL A 73 -15.30 -18.34 10.30
N LYS A 74 -15.17 -19.66 10.46
CA LYS A 74 -15.02 -20.26 11.80
C LYS A 74 -13.66 -19.87 12.37
N ASP A 75 -13.66 -19.33 13.58
CA ASP A 75 -12.45 -18.99 14.32
C ASP A 75 -12.43 -19.71 15.67
N HIS A 76 -11.56 -20.71 15.81
CA HIS A 76 -11.42 -21.50 17.03
C HIS A 76 -10.64 -20.78 18.14
N ALA A 77 -10.11 -19.57 17.88
CA ALA A 77 -9.61 -18.70 18.94
C ALA A 77 -10.75 -18.14 19.82
N VAL A 78 -12.01 -18.29 19.40
CA VAL A 78 -13.20 -17.92 20.17
C VAL A 78 -14.08 -19.16 20.42
N PRO A 79 -13.71 -20.03 21.39
CA PRO A 79 -14.40 -21.30 21.61
C PRO A 79 -15.86 -21.17 22.04
N GLU A 80 -16.24 -20.06 22.68
CA GLU A 80 -17.62 -19.81 23.12
C GLU A 80 -18.62 -19.80 21.96
N LEU A 81 -18.19 -19.32 20.79
CA LEU A 81 -19.06 -19.19 19.61
C LEU A 81 -18.88 -20.35 18.62
N TRP A 82 -17.64 -20.81 18.43
CA TRP A 82 -17.28 -21.78 17.38
C TRP A 82 -16.93 -23.17 17.88
N GLY A 83 -16.78 -23.34 19.20
CA GLY A 83 -16.23 -24.54 19.80
C GLY A 83 -14.72 -24.68 19.58
N TYR A 84 -14.16 -25.68 20.25
CA TYR A 84 -12.76 -26.05 20.09
C TYR A 84 -12.54 -26.79 18.77
N LEU A 85 -11.36 -26.60 18.19
CA LEU A 85 -10.93 -27.35 17.01
C LEU A 85 -10.75 -28.83 17.41
N PRO A 86 -11.27 -29.80 16.64
CA PRO A 86 -11.01 -31.21 16.95
C PRO A 86 -9.51 -31.50 16.87
N PRO A 87 -8.96 -32.39 17.71
CA PRO A 87 -7.52 -32.67 17.78
C PRO A 87 -6.91 -32.99 16.41
N GLU A 88 -7.62 -33.77 15.58
CA GLU A 88 -7.19 -34.17 14.23
C GLU A 88 -6.93 -32.99 13.27
N LYS A 89 -7.61 -31.86 13.48
CA LYS A 89 -7.45 -30.66 12.64
C LYS A 89 -6.53 -29.63 13.25
N ASN A 90 -6.13 -29.81 14.50
CA ASN A 90 -5.19 -28.92 15.16
C ASN A 90 -3.80 -29.18 14.58
N PRO A 91 -3.18 -28.23 13.83
CA PRO A 91 -1.81 -28.38 13.32
C PRO A 91 -0.81 -28.60 14.45
N TYR A 92 -1.25 -28.26 15.65
CA TYR A 92 -0.50 -28.28 16.85
C TYR A 92 -0.82 -29.56 17.68
N ALA A 93 -1.80 -30.42 17.39
CA ALA A 93 -2.04 -31.63 18.23
C ALA A 93 -0.79 -32.52 18.48
N LEU A 94 0.12 -32.60 17.51
CA LEU A 94 1.41 -33.30 17.67
C LEU A 94 2.34 -32.65 18.70
N TYR A 95 2.29 -31.33 18.96
CA TYR A 95 3.09 -30.72 20.03
C TYR A 95 2.67 -31.21 21.41
N GLU A 96 1.39 -31.57 21.61
CA GLU A 96 0.89 -32.06 22.90
C GLU A 96 1.35 -33.51 23.15
N GLU A 97 1.35 -34.33 22.12
CA GLU A 97 1.75 -35.74 22.23
C GLU A 97 3.29 -35.89 22.30
N GLU A 98 4.05 -35.17 21.48
CA GLU A 98 5.52 -35.27 21.43
C GLU A 98 6.21 -34.55 22.61
N ASN A 99 5.66 -33.43 23.11
CA ASN A 99 6.26 -32.71 24.25
C ASN A 99 5.70 -33.13 25.61
N LYS A 100 4.89 -34.20 25.69
CA LYS A 100 4.36 -34.71 26.95
C LYS A 100 5.47 -35.08 27.96
N THR A 101 6.70 -35.33 27.51
CA THR A 101 7.77 -35.84 28.39
C THR A 101 8.93 -34.89 28.67
N THR A 102 9.09 -33.73 28.04
CA THR A 102 10.28 -32.89 28.36
C THR A 102 10.14 -31.41 27.98
N GLY A 103 9.53 -30.58 28.85
CA GLY A 103 9.90 -29.15 28.92
C GLY A 103 8.77 -28.11 28.95
N CYS A 104 8.47 -27.66 30.18
CA CYS A 104 8.22 -26.26 30.60
C CYS A 104 6.93 -25.49 30.21
N CYS A 105 6.17 -25.79 29.16
CA CYS A 105 5.02 -24.92 28.83
C CYS A 105 3.67 -25.59 29.07
N VAL A 106 3.15 -25.47 30.29
CA VAL A 106 1.73 -25.73 30.60
C VAL A 106 1.00 -24.39 30.50
N ILE A 107 0.05 -24.25 29.58
CA ILE A 107 -0.89 -23.13 29.63
C ILE A 107 -1.87 -23.47 30.76
N SER A 108 -1.69 -22.83 31.91
CA SER A 108 -2.64 -22.86 33.03
C SER A 108 -3.77 -21.87 32.81
#